data_AF-A0A7D5N2P8-F1
#
_entry.id   AF-A0A7D5N2P8-F1
#
_cell.length_a   1.000
_cell.length_b   1.000
_cell.length_c   1.000
_cell.angle_alpha   90.00
_cell.angle_beta   90.00
_cell.angle_gamma   90.00
#
_symmetry.space_group_name_H-M   'P 1'
#
loop_
_entity.id
_entity.type
_entity.pdbx_description
1 polymer ?
#
loop_
_entity_poly.entity_id
_entity_poly.type
_entity_poly.pdbx_seq_one_letter_code
_entity_poly.pdbx_strand_id
1 'polypeptide(L)'
;MYPVSNLYKGLAHTANLTVGSCGITNFTNAFKIYIDYNQNTVFTDPGEEVYFSGTGGLTCVPPTTVNATFTVPITALSGPTRMRVIDQEGGQSSATTIVPCGTYGYGETEDYVVNIIQPSPYDPGEQY
;
A
#
# COMPACT_ATOMS: atom_id res chain seq x y z
N MET A 1 2.44 20.16 3.66
CA MET A 1 1.58 19.08 4.16
C MET A 1 0.92 18.47 2.94
N TYR A 2 1.22 17.21 2.64
CA TYR A 2 0.50 16.50 1.56
C TYR A 2 -0.96 16.31 1.97
N PRO A 3 -1.93 16.42 1.05
CA PRO A 3 -3.33 16.18 1.37
C PRO A 3 -3.50 14.74 1.87
N VAL A 4 -4.36 14.55 2.88
CA VAL A 4 -4.76 13.22 3.34
C VAL A 4 -5.70 12.62 2.31
N SER A 5 -5.39 11.41 1.83
CA SER A 5 -6.24 10.69 0.89
C SER A 5 -7.44 10.08 1.63
N ASN A 6 -8.63 10.26 1.07
CA ASN A 6 -9.85 9.63 1.58
C ASN A 6 -10.02 8.25 0.93
N LEU A 7 -10.29 7.24 1.76
CA LEU A 7 -10.60 5.88 1.33
C LEU A 7 -12.01 5.52 1.79
N TYR A 8 -12.89 5.26 0.84
CA TYR A 8 -14.29 4.93 1.08
C TYR A 8 -14.49 3.43 1.33
N LYS A 9 -15.16 3.11 2.43
CA LYS A 9 -15.50 1.73 2.79
C LYS A 9 -16.35 1.05 1.72
N GLY A 10 -16.07 -0.22 1.46
CA GLY A 10 -16.78 -1.05 0.49
C GLY A 10 -16.44 -0.74 -0.98
N LEU A 11 -15.65 0.30 -1.25
CA LEU A 11 -15.26 0.70 -2.59
C LEU A 11 -13.82 0.29 -2.90
N ALA A 12 -13.54 0.09 -4.19
CA ALA A 12 -12.19 -0.14 -4.69
C ALA A 12 -11.46 1.20 -4.81
N HIS A 13 -10.21 1.23 -4.37
CA HIS A 13 -9.30 2.36 -4.47
C HIS A 13 -8.07 1.94 -5.25
N THR A 14 -7.49 2.86 -6.02
CA THR A 14 -6.26 2.63 -6.75
C THR A 14 -5.18 3.59 -6.28
N ALA A 15 -4.10 3.05 -5.75
CA ALA A 15 -2.86 3.78 -5.48
C ALA A 15 -1.91 3.64 -6.68
N ASN A 16 -1.37 4.75 -7.17
CA ASN A 16 -0.35 4.77 -8.21
C ASN A 16 1.02 4.86 -7.55
N LEU A 17 1.74 3.74 -7.43
CA LEU A 17 3.07 3.71 -6.82
C LEU A 17 4.13 3.72 -7.92
N THR A 18 5.10 4.62 -7.84
CA THR A 18 6.26 4.63 -8.74
C THR A 18 7.48 4.16 -7.96
N VAL A 19 8.04 3.03 -8.36
CA VAL A 19 9.28 2.50 -7.79
C VAL A 19 10.42 2.86 -8.73
N GLY A 20 11.42 3.58 -8.21
CA GLY A 20 12.56 4.08 -8.96
C GLY A 20 13.87 3.87 -8.20
N SER A 21 14.98 3.99 -8.90
CA SER A 21 16.32 3.97 -8.29
C SER A 21 17.09 5.25 -8.67
N CYS A 22 17.94 5.72 -7.76
CA CYS A 22 18.91 6.79 -8.07
C CYS A 22 20.13 6.28 -8.87
N GLY A 23 20.29 4.96 -8.99
CA GLY A 23 21.37 4.33 -9.74
C GLY A 23 21.03 4.10 -11.22
N ILE A 24 22.02 3.61 -11.97
CA ILE A 24 21.86 3.16 -13.36
C ILE A 24 21.66 1.64 -13.48
N THR A 25 21.77 0.92 -12.37
CA THR A 25 21.56 -0.53 -12.25
C THR A 25 20.88 -0.82 -10.91
N ASN A 26 19.95 -1.77 -10.90
CA ASN A 26 19.19 -2.18 -9.72
C ASN A 26 18.93 -3.70 -9.78
N PHE A 27 18.71 -4.33 -8.63
CA PHE A 27 18.05 -5.63 -8.58
C PHE A 27 16.54 -5.46 -8.78
N THR A 28 15.84 -6.56 -9.04
CA THR A 28 14.38 -6.49 -9.11
C THR A 28 13.78 -6.18 -7.74
N ASN A 29 12.66 -5.46 -7.80
CA ASN A 29 11.92 -5.01 -6.63
C ASN A 29 10.59 -5.74 -6.50
N ALA A 30 10.09 -5.75 -5.28
CA ALA A 30 8.71 -6.06 -4.98
C ALA A 30 8.28 -5.25 -3.77
N PHE A 31 7.01 -4.83 -3.76
CA PHE A 31 6.45 -4.06 -2.67
C PHE A 31 5.13 -4.64 -2.18
N LYS A 32 4.78 -4.26 -0.95
CA LYS A 32 3.47 -4.48 -0.36
C LYS A 32 2.89 -3.21 0.22
N ILE A 33 1.57 -3.16 0.25
CA ILE A 33 0.80 -2.10 0.90
C ILE A 33 0.02 -2.72 2.04
N TYR A 34 0.08 -2.08 3.19
CA TYR A 34 -0.67 -2.42 4.39
C TYR A 34 -1.54 -1.25 4.85
N ILE A 35 -2.72 -1.53 5.39
CA ILE A 35 -3.59 -0.52 6.00
C ILE A 35 -4.09 -1.05 7.35
N ASP A 36 -3.88 -0.27 8.41
CA ASP A 36 -4.36 -0.57 9.76
C ASP A 36 -5.87 -0.27 9.84
N TYR A 37 -6.69 -1.25 9.51
CA TYR A 37 -8.14 -1.05 9.36
C TYR A 37 -8.86 -1.00 10.71
N ASN A 38 -8.26 -1.55 11.75
CA ASN A 38 -8.84 -1.62 13.09
C ASN A 38 -8.21 -0.60 14.07
N GLN A 39 -7.29 0.25 13.58
CA GLN A 39 -6.61 1.32 14.30
C GLN A 39 -5.86 0.84 15.55
N ASN A 40 -5.28 -0.36 15.51
CA ASN A 40 -4.59 -0.96 16.65
C ASN A 40 -3.06 -0.86 16.56
N THR A 41 -2.52 -0.21 15.53
CA THR A 41 -1.09 -0.02 15.25
C THR A 41 -0.32 -1.30 14.88
N VAL A 42 -1.03 -2.38 14.60
CA VAL A 42 -0.52 -3.65 14.10
C VAL A 42 -0.98 -3.78 12.64
N PHE A 43 -0.16 -4.42 11.80
CA PHE A 43 -0.44 -4.63 10.37
C PHE A 43 -0.50 -6.12 10.00
N THR A 44 -0.44 -6.99 11.01
CA THR A 44 -0.44 -8.44 10.84
C THR A 44 -1.85 -9.02 10.94
N ASP A 45 -2.88 -8.18 11.12
CA ASP A 45 -4.23 -8.68 11.21
C ASP A 45 -4.75 -9.12 9.83
N PRO A 46 -5.63 -10.14 9.78
CA PRO A 46 -6.18 -10.61 8.51
C PRO A 46 -6.87 -9.49 7.72
N GLY A 47 -6.47 -9.32 6.46
CA GLY A 47 -7.03 -8.32 5.54
C GLY A 47 -6.32 -6.97 5.55
N GLU A 48 -5.29 -6.78 6.37
CA GLU A 48 -4.52 -5.53 6.40
C GLU A 48 -3.40 -5.48 5.35
N GLU A 49 -2.95 -6.63 4.83
CA GLU A 49 -2.18 -6.69 3.59
C GLU A 49 -3.13 -6.48 2.41
N VAL A 50 -3.13 -5.28 1.83
CA VAL A 50 -4.11 -4.89 0.79
C VAL A 50 -3.58 -5.09 -0.62
N TYR A 51 -2.26 -5.16 -0.79
CA TYR A 51 -1.64 -5.36 -2.09
C TYR A 51 -0.24 -5.97 -1.99
N PHE A 52 0.10 -6.82 -2.95
CA PHE A 52 1.45 -7.32 -3.21
C PHE A 52 1.74 -7.23 -4.70
N SER A 53 2.86 -6.62 -5.07
CA SER A 53 3.24 -6.41 -6.48
C SER A 53 3.68 -7.68 -7.22
N GLY A 54 3.77 -8.81 -6.53
CA GLY A 54 4.39 -10.03 -7.05
C GLY A 54 5.90 -10.08 -6.82
N THR A 55 6.46 -11.28 -6.90
CA THR A 55 7.87 -11.56 -6.59
C THR A 55 8.81 -11.07 -7.69
N GLY A 56 9.80 -10.24 -7.32
CA GLY A 56 11.01 -9.97 -8.11
C GLY A 56 10.80 -9.54 -9.56
N GLY A 57 9.70 -8.85 -9.87
CA GLY A 57 9.29 -8.52 -11.24
C GLY A 57 9.43 -7.05 -11.64
N LEU A 58 9.68 -6.14 -10.69
CA LEU A 58 9.71 -4.71 -10.98
C LEU A 58 11.13 -4.24 -11.28
N THR A 59 11.31 -3.63 -12.45
CA THR A 59 12.52 -2.88 -12.80
C THR A 59 12.40 -1.44 -12.28
N CYS A 60 13.47 -0.90 -11.72
CA CYS A 60 13.46 0.48 -11.19
C CYS A 60 14.35 1.42 -11.99
N VAL A 61 15.01 0.89 -13.02
CA VAL A 61 15.70 1.63 -14.08
C VAL A 61 15.22 1.08 -15.43
N PRO A 62 14.36 1.80 -16.17
CA PRO A 62 13.69 3.05 -15.79
C PRO A 62 12.68 2.82 -14.63
N PRO A 63 12.21 3.89 -13.97
CA PRO A 63 11.17 3.79 -12.94
C PRO A 63 9.92 3.11 -13.48
N THR A 64 9.30 2.26 -12.65
CA THR A 64 8.06 1.56 -12.99
C THR A 64 6.92 2.07 -12.12
N THR A 65 5.82 2.46 -12.76
CA THR A 65 4.57 2.78 -12.06
C THR A 65 3.65 1.57 -12.04
N VAL A 66 3.14 1.23 -10.87
CA VAL A 66 2.19 0.15 -10.64
C VAL A 66 0.89 0.70 -10.08
N ASN A 67 -0.22 0.28 -10.68
CA ASN A 67 -1.57 0.58 -10.19
C ASN A 67 -1.95 -0.49 -9.18
N ALA A 68 -1.85 -0.15 -7.90
CA ALA A 68 -2.22 -1.02 -6.79
C ALA A 68 -3.69 -0.78 -6.43
N THR A 69 -4.57 -1.68 -6.89
CA THR A 69 -5.99 -1.63 -6.58
C THR A 69 -6.32 -2.54 -5.39
N PHE A 70 -7.09 -2.02 -4.44
CA PHE A 70 -7.57 -2.75 -3.26
C PHE A 70 -8.95 -2.25 -2.83
N THR A 71 -9.69 -3.08 -2.11
CA THR A 71 -11.01 -2.72 -1.57
C THR A 71 -10.93 -2.49 -0.07
N VAL A 72 -11.49 -1.39 0.42
CA VAL A 72 -11.58 -1.13 1.85
C VAL A 72 -12.73 -1.97 2.44
N PRO A 73 -12.49 -2.80 3.48
CA PRO A 73 -13.55 -3.58 4.11
C PRO A 73 -14.65 -2.67 4.69
N ILE A 74 -15.92 -3.11 4.60
CA ILE A 74 -17.03 -2.38 5.22
C ILE A 74 -16.91 -2.30 6.75
N THR A 75 -16.14 -3.24 7.34
CA THR A 75 -15.87 -3.33 8.78
C THR A 75 -14.74 -2.44 9.26
N ALA A 76 -14.02 -1.74 8.36
CA ALA A 76 -12.93 -0.85 8.76
C ALA A 76 -13.44 0.29 9.66
N LEU A 77 -12.65 0.72 10.64
CA LEU A 77 -12.98 1.86 11.48
C LEU A 77 -12.85 3.17 10.70
N SER A 78 -13.81 4.08 10.88
CA SER A 78 -13.75 5.41 10.24
C SER A 78 -12.70 6.29 10.92
N GLY A 79 -12.13 7.24 10.17
CA GLY A 79 -11.16 8.21 10.65
C GLY A 79 -9.75 7.99 10.11
N PRO A 80 -8.78 8.81 10.56
CA PRO A 80 -7.40 8.71 10.13
C PRO A 80 -6.76 7.41 10.63
N THR A 81 -6.11 6.69 9.73
CA THR A 81 -5.30 5.52 10.03
C THR A 81 -4.01 5.50 9.21
N ARG A 82 -3.10 4.58 9.53
CA ARG A 82 -1.82 4.43 8.84
C ARG A 82 -1.97 3.48 7.65
N MET A 83 -1.47 3.93 6.51
CA MET A 83 -1.11 3.07 5.38
C MET A 83 0.41 2.96 5.35
N ARG A 84 0.94 1.76 5.18
CA ARG A 84 2.37 1.49 5.06
C ARG A 84 2.68 0.88 3.71
N VAL A 85 3.66 1.43 3.00
CA VAL A 85 4.24 0.83 1.80
C VAL A 85 5.62 0.33 2.16
N ILE A 86 5.92 -0.93 1.84
CA ILE A 86 7.24 -1.52 1.99
C ILE A 86 7.70 -1.98 0.64
N ASP A 87 8.78 -1.39 0.14
CA ASP A 87 9.50 -1.86 -1.04
C ASP A 87 10.77 -2.60 -0.59
N GLN A 88 11.05 -3.72 -1.24
CA GLN A 88 12.24 -4.51 -0.99
C GLN A 88 12.95 -4.78 -2.31
N GLU A 89 14.23 -4.42 -2.36
CA GLU A 89 15.11 -4.67 -3.49
C GLU A 89 15.97 -5.91 -3.25
N GLY A 90 16.00 -6.81 -4.25
CA GLY A 90 16.89 -7.96 -4.26
C GLY A 90 16.21 -9.27 -4.68
N GLY A 91 17.02 -10.27 -5.03
CA GLY A 91 16.53 -11.57 -5.50
C GLY A 91 15.72 -12.39 -4.48
N GLN A 92 15.58 -11.91 -3.23
CA GLN A 92 14.80 -12.54 -2.17
C GLN A 92 13.47 -11.82 -1.88
N SER A 93 13.17 -10.71 -2.58
CA SER A 93 11.94 -9.95 -2.38
C SER A 93 10.72 -10.77 -2.80
N SER A 94 9.87 -11.09 -1.84
CA SER A 94 8.77 -12.05 -2.00
C SER A 94 7.62 -11.78 -1.02
N ALA A 95 6.52 -12.51 -1.20
CA ALA A 95 5.37 -12.44 -0.31
C ALA A 95 5.70 -12.81 1.16
N THR A 96 6.75 -13.58 1.44
CA THR A 96 7.08 -14.00 2.82
C THR A 96 8.19 -13.18 3.45
N THR A 97 8.94 -12.41 2.66
CA THR A 97 10.06 -11.59 3.13
C THR A 97 9.66 -10.14 3.38
N ILE A 98 8.70 -9.64 2.59
CA ILE A 98 8.10 -8.32 2.81
C ILE A 98 7.01 -8.47 3.87
N VAL A 99 7.33 -8.06 5.09
CA VAL A 99 6.45 -8.13 6.26
C VAL A 99 6.47 -6.80 7.03
N PRO A 100 5.38 -6.41 7.72
CA PRO A 100 5.23 -5.06 8.27
C PRO A 100 6.30 -4.59 9.26
N CYS A 101 6.87 -5.54 10.00
CA CYS A 101 7.90 -5.33 11.02
C CYS A 101 9.20 -6.06 10.65
N GLY A 102 9.47 -6.23 9.36
CA GLY A 102 10.64 -6.92 8.84
C GLY A 102 11.86 -6.03 8.69
N THR A 103 12.94 -6.64 8.20
CA THR A 103 14.17 -5.94 7.81
C THR A 103 14.60 -6.41 6.43
N TYR A 104 15.17 -5.52 5.65
CA TYR A 104 15.68 -5.79 4.31
C TYR A 104 17.03 -5.10 4.12
N GLY A 105 17.86 -5.62 3.22
CA GLY A 105 19.17 -5.04 2.92
C GLY A 105 19.08 -3.76 2.07
N TYR A 106 18.18 -3.79 1.09
CA TYR A 106 17.89 -2.69 0.17
C TYR A 106 16.36 -2.56 0.03
N GLY A 107 15.85 -1.34 -0.06
CA GLY A 107 14.43 -1.03 -0.07
C GLY A 107 14.08 0.13 0.86
N GLU A 108 12.79 0.35 1.06
CA GLU A 108 12.28 1.43 1.91
C GLU A 108 10.94 1.08 2.58
N THR A 109 10.60 1.86 3.61
CA THR A 109 9.31 1.79 4.27
C THR A 109 8.78 3.20 4.46
N GLU A 110 7.61 3.45 3.89
CA GLU A 110 6.94 4.73 3.92
C GLU A 110 5.59 4.60 4.61
N ASP A 111 5.36 5.47 5.59
CA ASP A 111 4.11 5.56 6.33
C ASP A 111 3.33 6.80 5.90
N TYR A 112 2.08 6.59 5.51
CA TYR A 112 1.13 7.61 5.08
C TYR A 112 -0.08 7.65 6.02
N VAL A 113 -0.65 8.84 6.18
CA VAL A 113 -1.96 8.97 6.82
C VAL A 113 -3.03 8.95 5.74
N VAL A 114 -3.98 8.03 5.88
CA VAL A 114 -5.19 7.93 5.05
C VAL A 114 -6.41 8.08 5.94
N ASN A 115 -7.51 8.60 5.41
CA ASN A 115 -8.74 8.80 6.16
C ASN A 115 -9.84 7.87 5.64
N ILE A 116 -10.32 6.97 6.49
CA ILE A 116 -11.37 6.02 6.13
C ILE A 116 -12.73 6.68 6.34
N ILE A 117 -13.53 6.72 5.27
CA ILE A 117 -14.84 7.36 5.25
C ILE A 117 -15.92 6.31 4.94
N GLN A 118 -16.98 6.33 5.73
CA GLN A 118 -18.22 5.65 5.37
C GLN A 118 -18.90 6.48 4.26
N PRO A 119 -19.16 5.92 3.06
CA PRO A 119 -19.93 6.63 2.04
C PRO A 119 -21.26 7.11 2.61
N SER A 120 -21.60 8.37 2.33
CA SER A 120 -22.94 8.87 2.62
C SER A 120 -23.91 8.23 1.64
N PRO A 121 -25.06 7.69 2.09
CA PRO A 121 -26.11 7.24 1.17
C PRO A 121 -26.72 8.39 0.34
N TYR A 122 -26.35 9.65 0.59
CA TYR A 122 -26.92 10.83 -0.06
C TYR A 122 -25.90 11.69 -0.82
N ASP A 123 -24.65 11.25 -0.98
CA ASP A 123 -23.68 11.96 -1.84
C ASP A 123 -23.82 11.46 -3.30
N PRO A 124 -24.21 12.31 -4.26
CA PRO A 124 -24.41 11.91 -5.66
C PRO A 124 -23.09 11.72 -6.45
N GLY A 125 -21.92 11.85 -5.81
CA GLY A 125 -20.62 11.74 -6.48
C GLY A 125 -20.13 10.33 -6.83
N GLU A 126 -20.69 9.28 -6.25
CA GLU A 126 -20.22 7.90 -6.49
C GLU A 126 -21.37 6.90 -6.31
N GLN A 127 -22.24 6.83 -7.30
CA GLN A 127 -23.21 5.75 -7.44
C GLN A 127 -22.84 4.97 -8.70
N TYR A 128 -22.46 3.70 -8.49
CA TYR A 128 -22.20 2.61 -9.44
C TYR A 128 -20.82 2.53 -10.10
#